data_AF-A0A023FI42-F1
#
_entry.id   AF-A0A023FI42-F1
#
_cell.length_a   1.000
_cell.length_b   1.000
_cell.length_c   1.000
_cell.angle_alpha   90.00
_cell.angle_beta   90.00
_cell.angle_gamma   90.00
#
_symmetry.space_group_name_H-M   'P 1'
#
loop_
_entity.id
_entity.type
_entity.pdbx_description
1 polymer ?
#
loop_
_entity_poly.entity_id
_entity_poly.type
_entity_poly.pdbx_seq_one_letter_code
_entity_poly.pdbx_strand_id
1 'polypeptide(L)'
;PSLQCMFWGMLATFSAVYYGRIPAHELASGAPIDTRKYPGNLGVTLELCAGIIDNEKLTPAETMREEMLEECGYNVPLANIQKVTSFRAGVGILGAKQELFFVEVTDDMKKTAGGGLDEQGEMIDVVELTRAEAKKMLFDESIMRPAALLFGITWFLEVKSKQ
;
A
#
# COMPACT_ATOMS: atom_id res chain seq x y z
N PRO A 1 12.98 -23.66 2.76
CA PRO A 1 11.61 -23.22 3.10
C PRO A 1 11.66 -21.80 3.67
N SER A 2 11.92 -20.83 2.79
CA SER A 2 12.02 -19.41 3.15
C SER A 2 10.60 -18.90 3.39
N LEU A 3 10.22 -18.72 4.66
CA LEU A 3 9.15 -17.78 4.98
C LEU A 3 9.62 -16.39 4.53
N GLN A 4 9.21 -15.99 3.33
CA GLN A 4 9.35 -14.62 2.89
C GLN A 4 8.27 -13.84 3.63
N CYS A 5 8.65 -13.19 4.73
CA CYS A 5 7.91 -12.02 5.20
C CYS A 5 8.16 -10.92 4.19
N MET A 6 7.45 -11.00 3.07
CA MET A 6 7.43 -9.95 2.07
C MET A 6 6.53 -8.85 2.59
N PHE A 7 7.16 -7.74 2.91
CA PHE A 7 6.44 -6.49 2.98
C PHE A 7 6.07 -6.13 1.56
N TRP A 8 4.81 -6.36 1.21
CA TRP A 8 4.24 -5.92 -0.04
C TRP A 8 4.07 -4.41 0.05
N GLY A 9 5.17 -3.74 -0.26
CA GLY A 9 5.13 -2.38 -0.73
C GLY A 9 4.42 -2.39 -2.08
N MET A 10 3.50 -1.49 -2.32
CA MET A 10 2.96 -1.28 -3.66
C MET A 10 3.23 0.13 -4.08
N LEU A 11 3.75 0.26 -5.30
CA LEU A 11 3.92 1.57 -5.92
C LEU A 11 2.60 1.92 -6.56
N ALA A 12 1.85 2.83 -5.94
CA ALA A 12 0.60 3.33 -6.48
C ALA A 12 0.75 4.82 -6.80
N THR A 13 0.04 5.27 -7.85
CA THR A 13 0.07 6.67 -8.26
C THR A 13 -1.15 7.41 -7.74
N PHE A 14 -0.94 8.35 -6.81
CA PHE A 14 -2.03 9.15 -6.26
C PHE A 14 -1.98 10.60 -6.74
N SER A 15 -3.06 11.03 -7.38
CA SER A 15 -3.22 12.41 -7.86
C SER A 15 -3.03 13.44 -6.74
N ALA A 16 -3.51 13.17 -5.52
CA ALA A 16 -3.36 14.09 -4.40
C ALA A 16 -1.88 14.31 -4.01
N VAL A 17 -1.09 13.24 -4.03
CA VAL A 17 0.36 13.31 -3.78
C VAL A 17 1.05 14.06 -4.91
N TYR A 18 0.71 13.74 -6.17
CA TYR A 18 1.21 14.44 -7.34
C TYR A 18 0.94 15.96 -7.27
N TYR A 19 -0.29 16.38 -6.99
CA TYR A 19 -0.63 17.80 -6.83
C TYR A 19 0.14 18.44 -5.68
N GLY A 20 0.37 17.73 -4.57
CA GLY A 20 1.19 18.21 -3.46
C GLY A 20 2.66 18.50 -3.84
N ARG A 21 3.14 17.98 -4.97
CA ARG A 21 4.48 18.26 -5.51
C ARG A 21 4.55 19.52 -6.38
N ILE A 22 3.40 20.11 -6.73
CA ILE A 22 3.31 21.29 -7.59
C ILE A 22 3.20 22.55 -6.71
N PRO A 23 3.98 23.61 -6.98
CA PRO A 23 3.87 24.86 -6.23
C PRO A 23 2.45 25.42 -6.23
N ALA A 24 1.98 25.84 -5.06
CA ALA A 24 0.60 26.32 -4.87
C ALA A 24 0.22 27.49 -5.80
N HIS A 25 1.18 28.37 -6.14
CA HIS A 25 0.94 29.48 -7.06
C HIS A 25 0.69 29.02 -8.51
N GLU A 26 1.29 27.91 -8.93
CA GLU A 26 1.05 27.32 -10.25
C GLU A 26 -0.33 26.63 -10.27
N LEU A 27 -0.71 25.92 -9.20
CA LEU A 27 -2.05 25.34 -9.07
C LEU A 27 -3.15 26.41 -9.04
N ALA A 28 -2.93 27.50 -8.31
CA ALA A 28 -3.88 28.60 -8.17
C ALA A 28 -4.13 29.37 -9.48
N SER A 29 -3.23 29.23 -10.47
CA SER A 29 -3.38 29.90 -11.76
C SER A 29 -4.54 29.35 -12.60
N GLY A 30 -4.99 28.11 -12.33
CA GLY A 30 -5.99 27.41 -13.16
C GLY A 30 -5.50 27.03 -14.56
N ALA A 31 -4.24 27.31 -14.90
CA ALA A 31 -3.65 26.90 -16.16
C ALA A 31 -3.41 25.38 -16.18
N PRO A 32 -3.42 24.74 -17.37
CA PRO A 32 -3.03 23.34 -17.50
C PRO A 32 -1.62 23.10 -16.94
N ILE A 33 -1.46 22.01 -16.20
CA ILE A 33 -0.18 21.61 -15.61
C ILE A 33 0.75 21.12 -16.71
N ASP A 34 1.97 21.66 -16.79
CA ASP A 34 2.99 21.15 -17.70
C ASP A 34 3.57 19.83 -17.19
N THR A 35 3.08 18.71 -17.74
CA THR A 35 3.49 17.35 -17.38
C THR A 35 4.91 17.00 -17.80
N ARG A 36 5.57 17.84 -18.61
CA ARG A 36 7.02 17.71 -18.90
C ARG A 36 7.87 18.30 -17.78
N LYS A 37 7.34 19.33 -17.10
CA LYS A 37 7.96 19.94 -15.92
C LYS A 37 7.67 19.11 -14.66
N TYR A 38 6.46 18.57 -14.54
CA TYR A 38 6.03 17.71 -13.44
C TYR A 38 5.67 16.33 -13.98
N PRO A 39 6.63 15.39 -14.04
CA PRO A 39 6.35 14.04 -14.53
C PRO A 39 5.41 13.28 -13.58
N GLY A 40 4.60 12.37 -14.13
CA GLY A 40 3.58 11.63 -13.37
C GLY A 40 4.13 10.80 -12.20
N ASN A 41 5.39 10.37 -12.28
CA ASN A 41 6.05 9.63 -11.20
C ASN A 41 6.19 10.43 -9.89
N LEU A 42 5.97 11.75 -9.92
CA LEU A 42 5.87 12.57 -8.71
C LEU A 42 4.68 12.17 -7.81
N GLY A 43 3.70 11.46 -8.35
CA GLY A 43 2.57 10.91 -7.60
C GLY A 43 2.78 9.51 -7.04
N VAL A 44 3.92 8.88 -7.30
CA VAL A 44 4.18 7.49 -6.89
C VAL A 44 4.49 7.43 -5.40
N THR A 45 3.77 6.58 -4.69
CA THR A 45 3.96 6.27 -3.28
C THR A 45 4.24 4.79 -3.07
N LEU A 46 5.07 4.47 -2.10
CA LEU A 46 5.21 3.10 -1.59
C LEU A 46 4.19 2.89 -0.47
N GLU A 47 3.31 1.91 -0.63
CA GLU A 47 2.16 1.68 0.27
C GLU A 47 1.99 0.22 0.66
N LEU A 48 1.05 -0.08 1.55
CA LEU A 48 0.63 -1.46 1.83
C LEU A 48 -0.54 -1.82 0.91
N CYS A 49 -0.70 -3.11 0.61
CA CYS A 49 -1.93 -3.64 0.01
C CYS A 49 -3.18 -3.25 0.80
N ALA A 50 -4.15 -2.69 0.09
CA ALA A 50 -5.29 -2.05 0.69
C ALA A 50 -6.43 -1.85 -0.33
N GLY A 51 -7.62 -2.28 0.07
CA GLY A 51 -8.86 -2.03 -0.65
C GLY A 51 -9.91 -1.34 0.19
N ILE A 52 -10.96 -0.86 -0.48
CA ILE A 52 -12.14 -0.31 0.17
C ILE A 52 -13.07 -1.48 0.54
N ILE A 53 -13.60 -1.45 1.76
CA ILE A 53 -14.68 -2.39 2.15
C ILE A 53 -16.00 -1.81 1.66
N ASP A 54 -16.39 -2.14 0.42
CA ASP A 54 -17.61 -1.67 -0.24
C ASP A 54 -18.62 -2.78 -0.55
N ASN A 55 -18.24 -4.04 -0.37
CA ASN A 55 -19.11 -5.20 -0.54
C ASN A 55 -19.58 -5.74 0.82
N GLU A 56 -20.83 -5.46 1.17
CA GLU A 56 -21.45 -5.89 2.44
C GLU A 56 -21.53 -7.42 2.63
N LYS A 57 -21.33 -8.20 1.57
CA LYS A 57 -21.33 -9.68 1.62
C LYS A 57 -19.98 -10.25 2.08
N LEU A 58 -18.93 -9.44 2.07
CA LEU A 58 -17.58 -9.85 2.45
C LEU A 58 -17.24 -9.34 3.84
N THR A 59 -16.59 -10.19 4.62
CA THR A 59 -15.88 -9.77 5.82
C THR A 59 -14.64 -8.97 5.45
N PRO A 60 -14.09 -8.13 6.36
CA PRO A 60 -12.84 -7.40 6.11
C PRO A 60 -11.66 -8.30 5.71
N ALA A 61 -11.59 -9.53 6.24
CA ALA A 61 -10.54 -10.49 5.88
C ALA A 61 -10.76 -11.10 4.49
N GLU A 62 -12.02 -11.27 4.06
CA GLU A 62 -12.33 -11.72 2.69
C GLU A 62 -12.00 -10.65 1.66
N THR A 63 -12.36 -9.38 1.92
CA THR A 63 -11.92 -8.25 1.10
C THR A 63 -10.41 -8.23 1.01
N MET A 64 -9.69 -8.32 2.14
CA MET A 64 -8.22 -8.31 2.11
C MET A 64 -7.63 -9.45 1.27
N ARG A 65 -8.23 -10.64 1.26
CA ARG A 65 -7.77 -11.74 0.41
C ARG A 65 -7.97 -11.44 -1.08
N GLU A 66 -9.07 -10.80 -1.45
CA GLU A 66 -9.35 -10.40 -2.84
C GLU A 66 -8.31 -9.38 -3.32
N GLU A 67 -8.07 -8.33 -2.53
CA GLU A 67 -7.06 -7.30 -2.81
C GLU A 67 -5.64 -7.87 -2.89
N MET A 68 -5.30 -8.81 -2.01
CA MET A 68 -4.00 -9.49 -2.08
C MET A 68 -3.80 -10.29 -3.37
N LEU A 69 -4.88 -10.87 -3.92
CA LEU A 69 -4.81 -11.59 -5.19
C LEU A 69 -4.72 -10.63 -6.38
N GLU A 70 -5.44 -9.52 -6.30
CA GLU A 70 -5.50 -8.49 -7.34
C GLU A 70 -4.20 -7.68 -7.41
N GLU A 71 -3.84 -7.02 -6.31
CA GLU A 71 -2.74 -6.07 -6.27
C GLU A 71 -1.38 -6.80 -6.14
N CYS A 72 -1.31 -7.84 -5.30
CA CYS A 72 -0.07 -8.55 -4.99
C CYS A 72 0.07 -9.92 -5.66
N GLY A 73 -0.99 -10.49 -6.25
CA GLY A 73 -0.98 -11.81 -6.87
C GLY A 73 -0.97 -13.01 -5.92
N TYR A 74 -1.30 -12.84 -4.64
CA TYR A 74 -1.31 -13.92 -3.64
C TYR A 74 -2.72 -14.37 -3.28
N ASN A 75 -2.95 -15.68 -3.35
CA ASN A 75 -4.16 -16.29 -2.80
C ASN A 75 -3.84 -17.06 -1.52
N VAL A 76 -4.16 -16.46 -0.38
CA VAL A 76 -3.86 -17.01 0.96
C VAL A 76 -5.10 -17.64 1.61
N PRO A 77 -4.93 -18.68 2.45
CA PRO A 77 -6.04 -19.19 3.26
C PRO A 77 -6.57 -18.12 4.22
N LEU A 78 -7.89 -17.93 4.28
CA LEU A 78 -8.52 -16.93 5.18
C LEU A 78 -8.10 -17.11 6.65
N ALA A 79 -7.91 -18.35 7.09
CA ALA A 79 -7.49 -18.67 8.46
C ALA A 79 -6.10 -18.13 8.82
N ASN A 80 -5.27 -17.79 7.81
CA ASN A 80 -3.93 -17.25 8.01
C ASN A 80 -3.93 -15.72 8.07
N ILE A 81 -5.02 -15.05 7.68
CA ILE A 81 -5.13 -13.59 7.72
C ILE A 81 -5.41 -13.16 9.15
N GLN A 82 -4.43 -12.50 9.77
CA GLN A 82 -4.47 -12.08 11.17
C GLN A 82 -4.72 -10.58 11.25
N LYS A 83 -5.76 -10.17 11.98
CA LYS A 83 -5.98 -8.76 12.27
C LYS A 83 -4.91 -8.26 13.25
N VAL A 84 -4.20 -7.20 12.86
CA VAL A 84 -3.20 -6.53 13.70
C VAL A 84 -3.89 -5.49 14.58
N THR A 85 -4.60 -4.54 13.98
CA THR A 85 -5.29 -3.44 14.69
C THR A 85 -6.26 -2.71 13.76
N SER A 86 -6.92 -1.66 14.26
CA SER A 86 -7.68 -0.71 13.44
C SER A 86 -7.45 0.73 13.92
N PHE A 87 -7.47 1.68 12.99
CA PHE A 87 -7.22 3.10 13.28
C PHE A 87 -8.02 4.01 12.34
N ARG A 88 -7.95 5.33 12.57
CA ARG A 88 -8.60 6.35 11.73
C ARG A 88 -7.54 7.08 10.90
N ALA A 89 -7.71 7.11 9.58
CA ALA A 89 -6.85 7.80 8.64
C ALA A 89 -7.49 9.12 8.17
N GLY A 90 -6.64 10.08 7.78
CA GLY A 90 -7.09 11.38 7.28
C GLY A 90 -8.00 12.12 8.27
N VAL A 91 -7.68 12.11 9.57
CA VAL A 91 -8.57 12.59 10.66
C VAL A 91 -9.05 14.04 10.50
N GLY A 92 -8.29 14.89 9.82
CA GLY A 92 -8.68 16.28 9.54
C GLY A 92 -9.51 16.48 8.27
N ILE A 93 -9.77 15.42 7.50
CA ILE A 93 -10.42 15.48 6.18
C ILE A 93 -11.52 14.43 6.05
N LEU A 94 -11.17 13.15 6.20
CA LEU A 94 -12.05 12.00 5.93
C LEU A 94 -12.45 11.22 7.19
N GLY A 95 -11.53 11.03 8.15
CA GLY A 95 -11.76 10.18 9.31
C GLY A 95 -12.07 8.72 8.97
N ALA A 96 -11.55 8.21 7.85
CA ALA A 96 -11.81 6.85 7.37
C ALA A 96 -11.28 5.80 8.35
N LYS A 97 -12.06 4.76 8.65
CA LYS A 97 -11.59 3.63 9.47
C LYS A 97 -10.79 2.68 8.58
N GLN A 98 -9.59 2.32 9.00
CA GLN A 98 -8.77 1.29 8.35
C GLN A 98 -8.56 0.12 9.31
N GLU A 99 -8.55 -1.10 8.76
CA GLU A 99 -8.19 -2.33 9.48
C GLU A 99 -6.89 -2.87 8.87
N LEU A 100 -5.89 -3.12 9.71
CA LEU A 100 -4.59 -3.63 9.29
C LEU A 100 -4.52 -5.13 9.55
N PHE A 101 -4.10 -5.89 8.54
CA PHE A 101 -3.92 -7.33 8.61
C PHE A 101 -2.46 -7.72 8.36
N PHE A 102 -2.11 -8.93 8.79
CA PHE A 102 -0.84 -9.58 8.55
C PHE A 102 -1.06 -11.02 8.12
N VAL A 103 -0.25 -11.49 7.17
CA VAL A 103 -0.25 -12.88 6.72
C VAL A 103 1.16 -13.25 6.27
N GLU A 104 1.56 -14.49 6.54
CA GLU A 104 2.79 -15.07 6.00
C GLU A 104 2.47 -15.76 4.67
N VAL A 105 3.33 -15.55 3.67
CA VAL A 105 3.13 -16.09 2.32
C VAL A 105 4.30 -16.96 1.91
N THR A 106 4.05 -17.83 0.92
CA THR A 106 5.06 -18.63 0.23
C THR A 106 4.83 -18.53 -1.28
N ASP A 107 5.85 -18.85 -2.07
CA ASP A 107 5.77 -18.79 -3.53
C ASP A 107 4.64 -19.67 -4.11
N ASP A 108 4.30 -20.79 -3.45
CA ASP A 108 3.18 -21.66 -3.84
C ASP A 108 1.81 -20.94 -3.81
N MET A 109 1.71 -19.87 -3.02
CA MET A 109 0.51 -19.03 -2.89
C MET A 109 0.43 -17.94 -3.98
N LYS A 110 1.52 -17.66 -4.72
CA LYS A 110 1.52 -16.70 -5.83
C LYS A 110 0.78 -17.30 -7.03
N LYS A 111 -0.20 -16.55 -7.58
CA LYS A 111 -1.06 -16.98 -8.70
C LYS A 111 -0.92 -16.10 -9.93
N THR A 112 -0.61 -14.82 -9.75
CA THR A 112 -0.42 -13.84 -10.82
C THR A 112 0.79 -12.97 -10.50
N ALA A 113 1.15 -11.99 -11.33
CA ALA A 113 2.17 -11.01 -10.96
C ALA A 113 1.68 -10.03 -9.87
N GLY A 114 0.37 -9.86 -9.71
CA GLY A 114 -0.26 -8.68 -9.11
C GLY A 114 -0.45 -7.59 -10.17
N GLY A 115 -0.67 -6.35 -9.72
CA GLY A 115 -0.71 -5.17 -10.59
C GLY A 115 -1.96 -4.30 -10.50
N GLY A 116 -2.98 -4.74 -9.75
CA GLY A 116 -4.27 -4.05 -9.70
C GLY A 116 -5.08 -4.25 -10.98
N LEU A 117 -6.13 -3.45 -11.14
CA LEU A 117 -6.98 -3.46 -12.33
C LEU A 117 -6.83 -2.17 -13.16
N ASP A 118 -6.31 -2.32 -14.38
CA ASP A 118 -6.16 -1.23 -15.35
C ASP A 118 -7.50 -0.52 -15.62
N GLU A 119 -8.61 -1.26 -15.66
CA GLU A 119 -9.96 -0.70 -15.87
C GLU A 119 -10.42 0.21 -14.72
N GLN A 120 -9.85 0.04 -13.52
CA GLN A 120 -10.09 0.88 -12.35
C GLN A 120 -9.09 2.06 -12.27
N GLY A 121 -8.15 2.13 -13.21
CA GLY A 121 -7.09 3.15 -13.21
C GLY A 121 -5.99 2.87 -12.19
N GLU A 122 -5.88 1.63 -11.72
CA GLU A 122 -4.84 1.21 -10.79
C GLU A 122 -3.57 0.89 -11.56
N MET A 123 -2.50 1.61 -11.24
CA MET A 123 -1.16 1.33 -11.76
C MET A 123 -0.29 0.96 -10.57
N ILE A 124 -0.17 -0.35 -10.35
CA ILE A 124 0.50 -0.91 -9.18
C ILE A 124 1.71 -1.74 -9.60
N ASP A 125 2.88 -1.40 -9.05
CA ASP A 125 4.04 -2.28 -9.07
C ASP A 125 4.23 -2.94 -7.70
N VAL A 126 4.38 -4.25 -7.71
CA VAL A 126 4.61 -5.05 -6.51
C VAL A 126 6.08 -4.93 -6.10
N VAL A 127 6.33 -4.49 -4.86
CA VAL A 127 7.67 -4.32 -4.28
C VAL A 127 7.89 -5.32 -3.15
N GLU A 128 8.92 -6.14 -3.31
CA GLU A 128 9.41 -7.05 -2.27
C GLU A 128 10.61 -6.42 -1.55
N LEU A 129 10.51 -6.22 -0.25
CA LEU A 129 11.60 -5.67 0.56
C LEU A 129 12.17 -6.71 1.51
N THR A 130 13.49 -6.81 1.57
CA THR A 130 14.18 -7.45 2.68
C THR A 130 13.96 -6.67 3.98
N ARG A 131 14.18 -7.32 5.12
CA ARG A 131 14.11 -6.63 6.44
C ARG A 131 15.08 -5.44 6.53
N ALA A 132 16.23 -5.51 5.86
CA ALA A 132 17.21 -4.43 5.85
C ALA A 132 16.73 -3.24 5.01
N GLU A 133 16.17 -3.51 3.82
CA GLU A 133 15.60 -2.47 2.96
C GLU A 133 14.38 -1.82 3.61
N ALA A 134 13.50 -2.59 4.23
CA ALA A 134 12.34 -2.05 4.96
C ALA A 134 12.79 -1.11 6.10
N LYS A 135 13.82 -1.47 6.86
CA LYS A 135 14.42 -0.60 7.91
C LYS A 135 14.99 0.68 7.33
N LYS A 136 15.72 0.60 6.22
CA LYS A 136 16.28 1.77 5.54
C LYS A 136 15.16 2.68 5.02
N MET A 137 14.14 2.08 4.42
CA MET A 137 13.01 2.80 3.84
C MET A 137 12.29 3.65 4.87
N LEU A 138 12.11 3.21 6.13
CA LEU A 138 11.42 3.99 7.17
C LEU A 138 11.88 5.46 7.27
N PHE A 139 13.17 5.72 7.10
CA PHE A 139 13.78 7.05 7.28
C PHE A 139 14.25 7.71 5.97
N ASP A 140 14.02 7.10 4.81
CA ASP A 140 14.42 7.64 3.52
C ASP A 140 13.35 8.61 2.98
N GLU A 141 13.47 9.91 3.26
CA GLU A 141 12.50 10.94 2.88
C GLU A 141 12.35 11.13 1.35
N SER A 142 13.22 10.51 0.54
CA SER A 142 13.06 10.54 -0.93
C SER A 142 11.90 9.66 -1.41
N ILE A 143 11.45 8.69 -0.60
CA ILE A 143 10.35 7.79 -0.91
C ILE A 143 9.07 8.30 -0.22
N MET A 144 8.05 8.61 -1.01
CA MET A 144 6.74 8.99 -0.50
C MET A 144 6.00 7.76 0.04
N ARG A 145 5.38 7.88 1.21
CA ARG A 145 4.71 6.77 1.90
C ARG A 145 3.70 7.24 2.94
N PRO A 146 2.61 6.47 3.16
CA PRO A 146 1.64 6.76 4.20
C PRO A 146 2.13 6.29 5.58
N ALA A 147 1.56 6.90 6.63
CA ALA A 147 1.82 6.49 8.01
C ALA A 147 1.44 5.03 8.30
N ALA A 148 0.46 4.48 7.57
CA ALA A 148 0.06 3.08 7.69
C ALA A 148 1.21 2.12 7.31
N LEU A 149 1.95 2.41 6.24
CA LEU A 149 3.15 1.64 5.86
C LEU A 149 4.19 1.72 6.97
N LEU A 150 4.53 2.94 7.43
CA LEU A 150 5.52 3.13 8.50
C LEU A 150 5.16 2.32 9.76
N PHE A 151 3.90 2.36 10.17
CA PHE A 151 3.41 1.59 11.31
C PHE A 151 3.48 0.08 11.07
N GLY A 152 2.98 -0.41 9.91
CA GLY A 152 2.98 -1.83 9.59
C GLY A 152 4.38 -2.44 9.57
N ILE A 153 5.34 -1.76 8.95
CA ILE A 153 6.75 -2.16 8.96
C ILE A 153 7.32 -2.15 10.38
N THR A 154 7.10 -1.08 11.13
CA THR A 154 7.64 -0.95 12.50
C THR A 154 7.05 -2.02 13.42
N TRP A 155 5.74 -2.26 13.36
CA TRP A 155 5.07 -3.32 14.12
C TRP A 155 5.64 -4.68 13.78
N PHE A 156 5.84 -4.99 12.50
CA PHE A 156 6.42 -6.27 12.11
C PHE A 156 7.83 -6.44 12.69
N LEU A 157 8.69 -5.43 12.51
CA LEU A 157 10.08 -5.49 12.96
C LEU A 157 10.19 -5.61 14.48
N GLU A 158 9.36 -4.88 15.22
CA GLU A 158 9.48 -4.79 16.67
C GLU A 158 8.67 -5.81 17.45
N VAL A 159 7.54 -6.28 16.89
CA VAL A 159 6.59 -7.15 17.58
C VAL A 159 6.58 -8.54 16.94
N LYS A 160 6.21 -8.64 15.66
CA LYS A 160 5.98 -9.95 15.02
C LYS A 160 7.28 -10.73 14.79
N SER A 161 8.34 -10.07 14.36
CA SER A 161 9.58 -10.74 13.95
C SER A 161 10.39 -11.35 15.09
N LYS A 162 10.01 -11.07 16.34
CA LYS A 162 10.62 -11.59 17.57
C LYS A 162 9.83 -12.76 18.19
N GLN A 163 8.67 -13.10 17.64
CA GLN A 163 7.85 -14.25 18.03
C GLN A 163 8.23 -15.46 17.18
#